data_AF-A0A962JYY6-F1
#
_entry.id   AF-A0A962JYY6-F1
#
_cell.length_a   1.000
_cell.length_b   1.000
_cell.length_c   1.000
_cell.angle_alpha   90.00
_cell.angle_beta   90.00
_cell.angle_gamma   90.00
#
_symmetry.space_group_name_H-M   'P 1'
#
loop_
_entity.id
_entity.type
_entity.pdbx_description
1 polymer ?
#
loop_
_entity_poly.entity_id
_entity_poly.type
_entity_poly.pdbx_seq_one_letter_code
_entity_poly.pdbx_strand_id
1 'polypeptide(L)' 'MDFRLLLWGKNLTDEEYGIVRTIAWSTFGATDVQTFGDPRTVGLTLSYMY' A
#
# COMPACT_ATOMS: atom_id res chain seq x y z
N MET A 1 -11.86 31.25 6.78
CA MET A 1 -10.91 31.11 5.65
C MET A 1 -9.56 30.56 6.13
N ASP A 2 -9.47 29.24 6.28
CA ASP A 2 -8.21 28.52 6.49
C ASP A 2 -7.93 27.61 5.28
N PHE A 3 -6.68 27.59 4.81
CA PHE A 3 -6.19 26.78 3.71
C PHE A 3 -5.04 25.91 4.19
N ARG A 4 -5.15 24.59 4.01
CA ARG A 4 -4.12 23.63 4.39
C ARG A 4 -3.72 22.74 3.22
N LEU A 5 -2.42 22.57 3.04
CA LEU A 5 -1.82 21.66 2.08
C LEU A 5 -0.93 20.66 2.83
N LEU A 6 -1.12 19.37 2.58
CA LEU A 6 -0.38 18.29 3.20
C LEU A 6 0.24 17.41 2.11
N LEU A 7 1.57 17.30 2.12
CA LEU A 7 2.30 16.32 1.33
C LEU A 7 2.54 15.07 2.17
N TRP A 8 2.30 13.89 1.61
CA TRP A 8 2.53 12.63 2.30
C TRP A 8 3.06 11.56 1.34
N GLY A 9 3.70 10.54 1.91
CA GLY A 9 4.17 9.39 1.18
C GLY A 9 4.10 8.12 2.03
N LYS A 10 3.93 6.98 1.37
CA LYS A 10 3.96 5.64 1.93
C LYS A 10 5.01 4.82 1.19
N ASN A 11 5.67 3.93 1.92
CA ASN A 11 6.68 3.02 1.36
C ASN A 11 7.80 3.76 0.58
N LEU A 12 8.42 4.79 1.18
CA LEU A 12 9.41 5.66 0.50
C LEU A 12 10.68 4.92 0.06
N THR A 13 11.02 3.84 0.77
CA THR A 13 12.15 2.95 0.47
C THR A 13 11.82 1.93 -0.61
N ASP A 14 10.57 1.90 -1.11
CA ASP A 14 10.07 0.94 -2.11
C ASP A 14 10.34 -0.52 -1.70
N GLU A 15 10.17 -0.77 -0.39
CA GLU A 15 10.41 -2.08 0.19
C GLU A 15 9.23 -2.98 -0.12
N GLU A 16 9.53 -4.13 -0.72
CA GLU A 16 8.53 -5.13 -1.02
C GLU A 16 8.31 -5.99 0.22
N TYR A 17 7.13 -5.88 0.81
CA TYR A 17 6.74 -6.68 1.98
C TYR A 17 5.45 -7.45 1.68
N GLY A 18 5.39 -8.69 2.17
CA GLY A 18 4.16 -9.50 2.13
C GLY A 18 3.24 -9.15 3.29
N ILE A 19 1.97 -8.90 3.02
CA ILE A 19 0.95 -8.67 4.07
C ILE A 19 0.41 -10.01 4.56
N VAL A 20 0.08 -10.92 3.65
CA VAL A 20 -0.50 -12.23 3.96
C VAL A 20 0.11 -13.28 3.03
N ARG A 21 0.50 -14.40 3.62
CA ARG A 21 0.97 -15.59 2.91
C ARG A 21 -0.05 -16.72 3.14
N THR A 22 -0.69 -17.18 2.07
CA THR A 22 -1.68 -18.26 2.14
C THR A 22 -1.19 -19.47 1.34
N ILE A 23 -1.19 -20.63 1.98
CA ILE A 23 -0.93 -21.91 1.32
C ILE A 23 -2.25 -22.35 0.66
N ALA A 24 -2.34 -22.23 -0.66
CA ALA A 24 -3.46 -22.74 -1.42
C ALA A 24 -3.14 -24.16 -1.91
N TRP A 25 -3.95 -25.13 -1.52
CA TRP A 25 -3.85 -26.49 -2.06
C TRP A 25 -4.50 -26.52 -3.45
N SER A 26 -3.68 -26.64 -4.51
CA SER A 26 -4.16 -26.84 -5.88
C SER A 26 -4.11 -28.32 -6.26
N THR A 27 -4.87 -28.72 -7.28
CA THR A 27 -4.95 -30.10 -7.80
C THR A 27 -3.59 -30.70 -8.19
N PHE A 28 -2.54 -29.87 -8.39
CA PHE A 28 -1.19 -30.31 -8.74
C PHE A 28 -0.09 -29.86 -7.76
N GLY A 29 -0.45 -29.44 -6.53
CA GLY A 29 0.51 -29.10 -5.48
C GLY A 29 0.13 -27.88 -4.66
N ALA A 30 0.91 -27.59 -3.61
CA ALA A 30 0.76 -26.38 -2.80
C ALA A 30 1.28 -25.17 -3.59
N THR A 31 0.40 -24.22 -3.88
CA THR A 31 0.77 -22.93 -4.47
C THR A 31 0.80 -21.89 -3.35
N ASP A 32 1.93 -21.20 -3.24
CA ASP A 32 2.07 -20.09 -2.31
C ASP A 32 1.48 -18.83 -2.95
N VAL A 33 0.44 -18.28 -2.34
CA VAL A 33 -0.18 -17.02 -2.78
C VAL A 33 0.17 -15.95 -1.76
N GLN A 34 0.97 -14.99 -2.20
CA GLN A 34 1.39 -13.85 -1.40
C GLN A 34 0.62 -12.60 -1.82
N THR A 35 0.01 -11.92 -0.85
CA THR A 35 -0.52 -10.57 -1.04
C THR A 35 0.60 -9.59 -0.77
N PHE A 36 1.00 -8.84 -1.78
CA PHE A 36 2.03 -7.81 -1.67
C PHE A 36 1.47 -6.53 -1.05
N GLY A 37 2.31 -5.84 -0.28
CA GLY A 37 2.04 -4.52 0.26
C GLY A 37 1.93 -3.45 -0.81
N ASP A 38 1.37 -2.30 -0.45
CA ASP A 38 1.27 -1.17 -1.36
C ASP A 38 2.68 -0.71 -1.80
N PRO A 39 2.91 -0.49 -3.10
CA PRO A 39 4.18 0.03 -3.60
C PRO A 39 4.42 1.47 -3.12
N ARG A 40 5.62 2.00 -3.37
CA ARG A 40 5.92 3.41 -3.09
C ARG A 40 4.84 4.34 -3.66
N THR A 41 4.14 5.03 -2.76
CA THR A 41 2.99 5.88 -3.08
C THR A 41 3.19 7.26 -2.51
N VAL A 42 2.99 8.30 -3.32
CA VAL A 42 3.06 9.70 -2.89
C VAL A 42 1.70 10.38 -3.09
N GLY A 43 1.34 11.31 -2.21
CA GLY A 43 0.05 11.96 -2.24
C GLY A 43 0.08 13.40 -1.73
N LEU A 44 -0.94 14.15 -2.13
CA LEU A 44 -1.17 15.52 -1.73
C LEU A 44 -2.62 15.68 -1.29
N THR A 45 -2.83 16.31 -0.14
CA THR A 45 -4.16 16.63 0.38
C THR A 45 -4.31 18.14 0.47
N LEU A 46 -5.37 18.66 -0.15
CA LEU A 46 -5.78 20.06 -0.05
C LEU A 46 -7.04 20.15 0.82
N SER A 47 -7.05 21.06 1.78
CA SER A 47 -8.22 21.32 2.62
C SER A 47 -8.52 22.82 2.67
N TYR A 48 -9.79 23.16 2.48
CA TYR A 48 -10.30 24.53 2.52
C TYR A 48 -11.46 24.60 3.50
N MET A 49 -11.38 25.51 4.46
CA MET A 49 -12.45 25.79 5.41
C MET A 49 -12.96 27.22 5.19
N TYR A 50 -14.23 27.33 4.81
CA TYR A 50 -14.94 28.59 4.58
C TYR A 50 -15.16 29.34 5.90
#